data_AF-A0A4Q9MUT0-F1
#
_entry.id   AF-A0A4Q9MUT0-F1
#
_cell.length_a   1.000
_cell.length_b   1.000
_cell.length_c   1.000
_cell.angle_alpha   90.00
_cell.angle_beta   90.00
_cell.angle_gamma   90.00
#
_symmetry.space_group_name_H-M   'P 1'
#
loop_
_entity.id
_entity.type
_entity.pdbx_description
1 polymer ?
#
loop_
_entity_poly.entity_id
_entity_poly.type
_entity_poly.pdbx_seq_one_letter_code
_entity_poly.pdbx_strand_id
1 'polypeptide(L)'
;MTEQWKRQDDGLVRHLNDVFSPLQFPPELASRILTHASHPDAVRRHNARLSFVGRRVLQSYLLMFIHSSPALQPEHDYEKLALRALNTYTLGEHIAPNWRLGKVIKWKPMNVGNLSRPLGPDADVPAPLANATGDAVRSIGMYKVHGTTVEAVVGGVFHQFGGAVAHRLFHTRLLPHLCIQGSMEGLHAAYHQHALEVCEKMGGRTGPLLR
;
A
#
# COMPACT_ATOMS: atom_id res chain seq x y z
N MET A 1 -13.71 14.95 -21.78
CA MET A 1 -12.81 14.78 -20.63
C MET A 1 -11.92 16.03 -20.61
N THR A 2 -12.00 16.91 -19.59
CA THR A 2 -11.24 18.18 -19.63
C THR A 2 -9.73 17.94 -19.46
N GLU A 3 -8.92 18.78 -20.10
CA GLU A 3 -7.47 18.65 -20.26
C GLU A 3 -6.70 18.50 -18.92
N GLN A 4 -7.20 19.14 -17.86
CA GLN A 4 -6.66 19.05 -16.51
C GLN A 4 -6.73 17.62 -15.93
N TRP A 5 -7.78 16.86 -16.22
CA TRP A 5 -7.92 15.48 -15.72
C TRP A 5 -6.92 14.53 -16.37
N LYS A 6 -6.70 14.70 -17.68
CA LYS A 6 -5.75 13.90 -18.41
C LYS A 6 -4.36 14.08 -17.82
N ARG A 7 -3.98 15.34 -17.52
CA ARG A 7 -2.71 15.67 -16.88
C ARG A 7 -2.55 15.05 -15.49
N GLN A 8 -3.61 15.04 -14.68
CA GLN A 8 -3.58 14.39 -13.37
C GLN A 8 -3.43 12.87 -13.49
N ASP A 9 -4.23 12.23 -14.33
CA ASP A 9 -4.16 10.79 -14.56
C ASP A 9 -2.78 10.38 -15.10
N ASP A 10 -2.18 11.18 -15.98
CA ASP A 10 -0.81 10.97 -16.47
C ASP A 10 0.22 10.99 -15.33
N GLY A 11 0.05 11.89 -14.34
CA GLY A 11 0.88 11.95 -13.14
C GLY A 11 0.72 10.72 -12.25
N LEU A 12 -0.52 10.23 -12.08
CA LEU A 12 -0.83 9.01 -11.32
C LEU A 12 -0.23 7.76 -11.99
N VAL A 13 -0.37 7.65 -13.32
CA VAL A 13 0.21 6.56 -14.11
C VAL A 13 1.72 6.57 -14.01
N ARG A 14 2.35 7.72 -14.26
CA ARG A 14 3.81 7.86 -14.18
C ARG A 14 4.31 7.42 -12.82
N HIS A 15 3.68 7.87 -11.73
CA HIS A 15 4.06 7.47 -10.39
C HIS A 15 4.02 5.95 -10.18
N LEU A 16 2.93 5.28 -10.56
CA LEU A 16 2.82 3.82 -10.40
C LEU A 16 3.81 3.07 -11.29
N ASN A 17 4.01 3.50 -12.53
CA ASN A 17 4.96 2.88 -13.46
C ASN A 17 6.41 3.04 -12.96
N ASP A 18 6.75 4.19 -12.36
CA ASP A 18 8.08 4.44 -11.80
C ASP A 18 8.33 3.57 -10.56
N VAL A 19 7.37 3.50 -9.63
CA VAL A 19 7.49 2.74 -8.38
C VAL A 19 7.49 1.23 -8.64
N PHE A 20 6.64 0.76 -9.56
CA PHE A 20 6.41 -0.66 -9.84
C PHE A 20 6.90 -1.08 -11.23
N SER A 21 7.96 -0.46 -11.72
CA SER A 21 8.60 -0.86 -12.98
C SER A 21 8.92 -2.37 -12.98
N PRO A 22 8.68 -3.09 -14.11
CA PRO A 22 8.34 -2.59 -15.44
C PRO A 22 6.83 -2.54 -15.76
N LEU A 23 5.95 -2.57 -14.75
CA LEU A 23 4.51 -2.60 -14.97
C LEU A 23 4.00 -1.32 -15.64
N GLN A 24 3.01 -1.47 -16.52
CA GLN A 24 2.36 -0.37 -17.24
C GLN A 24 0.90 -0.27 -16.83
N PHE A 25 0.59 0.66 -15.92
CA PHE A 25 -0.76 0.84 -15.39
C PHE A 25 -1.63 1.62 -16.37
N PRO A 26 -2.83 1.11 -16.74
CA PRO A 26 -3.80 1.89 -17.47
C PRO A 26 -4.23 3.14 -16.68
N PRO A 27 -4.48 4.30 -17.33
CA PRO A 27 -4.87 5.54 -16.65
C PRO A 27 -6.07 5.36 -15.71
N GLU A 28 -7.08 4.64 -16.18
CA GLU A 28 -8.28 4.36 -15.41
C GLU A 28 -8.01 3.55 -14.14
N LEU A 29 -7.07 2.61 -14.20
CA LEU A 29 -6.69 1.78 -13.07
C LEU A 29 -5.87 2.59 -12.07
N ALA A 30 -4.90 3.37 -12.54
CA ALA A 30 -4.10 4.25 -11.69
C ALA A 30 -4.98 5.24 -10.92
N SER A 31 -5.92 5.89 -11.62
CA SER A 31 -6.89 6.81 -11.04
C SER A 31 -7.77 6.13 -9.99
N ARG A 32 -8.22 4.90 -10.24
CA ARG A 32 -8.99 4.10 -9.26
C ARG A 32 -8.17 3.69 -8.04
N ILE A 33 -6.92 3.28 -8.22
CA ILE A 33 -6.02 2.85 -7.13
C ILE A 33 -5.75 4.02 -6.18
N LEU A 34 -5.42 5.19 -6.75
CA LEU A 34 -4.92 6.35 -6.01
C LEU A 34 -6.01 7.32 -5.57
N THR A 35 -7.30 6.99 -5.77
CA THR A 35 -8.43 7.80 -5.28
C THR A 35 -9.12 7.13 -4.10
N HIS A 36 -9.03 7.77 -2.92
CA HIS A 36 -9.72 7.32 -1.72
C HIS A 36 -11.19 7.79 -1.71
N ALA A 37 -12.06 7.02 -1.04
CA ALA A 37 -13.50 7.29 -0.98
C ALA A 37 -13.87 8.64 -0.35
N SER A 38 -12.97 9.27 0.42
CA SER A 38 -13.21 10.59 1.02
C SER A 38 -12.97 11.75 0.05
N HIS A 39 -12.34 11.53 -1.10
CA HIS A 39 -12.09 12.58 -2.09
C HIS A 39 -13.37 12.87 -2.92
N PRO A 40 -13.63 14.13 -3.34
CA PRO A 40 -14.78 14.44 -4.22
C PRO A 40 -14.83 13.62 -5.52
N ASP A 41 -13.68 13.29 -6.10
CA ASP A 41 -13.58 12.46 -7.31
C ASP A 41 -14.08 11.00 -7.11
N ALA A 42 -14.25 10.56 -5.85
CA ALA A 42 -14.62 9.19 -5.52
C ALA A 42 -15.98 8.77 -6.11
N VAL A 43 -16.87 9.72 -6.38
CA VAL A 43 -18.17 9.48 -7.04
C VAL A 43 -17.99 8.74 -8.36
N ARG A 44 -16.87 8.97 -9.05
CA ARG A 44 -16.58 8.33 -10.34
C ARG A 44 -15.77 7.06 -10.16
N ARG A 45 -14.67 7.16 -9.41
CA ARG A 45 -13.63 6.14 -9.33
C ARG A 45 -12.98 6.24 -7.96
N HIS A 46 -13.00 5.14 -7.22
CA HIS A 46 -12.31 5.05 -5.93
C HIS A 46 -11.80 3.63 -5.67
N ASN A 47 -10.95 3.52 -4.66
CA ASN A 47 -10.13 2.34 -4.45
C ASN A 47 -10.77 1.24 -3.59
N ALA A 48 -12.03 1.38 -3.15
CA ALA A 48 -12.64 0.46 -2.18
C ALA A 48 -12.73 -0.99 -2.67
N ARG A 49 -13.11 -1.20 -3.94
CA ARG A 49 -13.16 -2.56 -4.52
C ARG A 49 -11.76 -3.18 -4.66
N LEU A 50 -10.78 -2.37 -5.06
CA LEU A 50 -9.39 -2.84 -5.21
C LEU A 50 -8.77 -3.14 -3.84
N SER A 51 -8.99 -2.30 -2.82
CA SER A 51 -8.49 -2.56 -1.47
C SER A 51 -9.15 -3.79 -0.85
N PHE A 52 -10.44 -4.02 -1.10
CA PHE A 52 -11.13 -5.24 -0.68
C PHE A 52 -10.51 -6.52 -1.25
N VAL A 53 -10.15 -6.52 -2.54
CA VAL A 53 -9.45 -7.63 -3.20
C VAL A 53 -8.02 -7.74 -2.65
N GLY A 54 -7.31 -6.62 -2.57
CA GLY A 54 -5.94 -6.56 -2.07
C GLY A 54 -5.77 -7.11 -0.66
N ARG A 55 -6.70 -6.80 0.26
CA ARG A 55 -6.70 -7.38 1.61
C ARG A 55 -6.71 -8.91 1.60
N ARG A 56 -7.54 -9.52 0.73
CA ARG A 56 -7.61 -10.98 0.58
C ARG A 56 -6.34 -11.54 -0.03
N VAL A 57 -5.83 -10.91 -1.07
CA VAL A 57 -4.59 -11.30 -1.74
C VAL A 57 -3.41 -11.27 -0.75
N LEU A 58 -3.28 -10.19 0.02
CA LEU A 58 -2.24 -10.06 1.05
C LEU A 58 -2.37 -11.13 2.13
N GLN A 59 -3.59 -11.36 2.64
CA GLN A 59 -3.83 -12.37 3.64
C GLN A 59 -3.46 -13.76 3.12
N SER A 60 -3.88 -14.12 1.91
CA SER A 60 -3.52 -15.41 1.28
C SER A 60 -2.01 -15.57 1.13
N TYR A 61 -1.30 -14.55 0.61
CA TYR A 61 0.14 -14.62 0.42
C TYR A 61 0.92 -14.68 1.74
N LEU A 62 0.49 -13.93 2.76
CA LEU A 62 1.10 -14.01 4.07
C LEU A 62 0.91 -15.39 4.72
N LEU A 63 -0.30 -15.95 4.67
CA LEU A 63 -0.57 -17.26 5.27
C LEU A 63 0.20 -18.37 4.56
N MET A 64 0.29 -18.33 3.22
CA MET A 64 1.14 -19.27 2.47
C MET A 64 2.62 -19.11 2.81
N PHE A 65 3.12 -17.88 2.95
CA PHE A 65 4.48 -17.62 3.38
C PHE A 65 4.77 -18.19 4.77
N ILE A 66 3.91 -17.89 5.76
CA ILE A 66 4.02 -18.40 7.13
C ILE A 66 4.05 -19.92 7.13
N HIS A 67 3.12 -20.55 6.39
CA HIS A 67 3.02 -22.01 6.29
C HIS A 67 4.27 -22.64 5.67
N SER A 68 4.89 -21.98 4.69
CA SER A 68 6.14 -22.45 4.06
C SER A 68 7.40 -22.19 4.89
N SER A 69 7.28 -21.47 6.02
CA SER A 69 8.44 -21.00 6.75
C SER A 69 9.01 -22.05 7.70
N PRO A 70 10.34 -22.27 7.72
CA PRO A 70 10.97 -23.15 8.70
C PRO A 70 10.85 -22.63 10.14
N ALA A 71 10.51 -21.33 10.30
CA ALA A 71 10.29 -20.72 11.61
C ALA A 71 8.88 -20.95 12.18
N LEU A 72 8.00 -21.65 11.46
CA LEU A 72 6.67 -21.98 11.97
C LEU A 72 6.77 -22.93 13.16
N GLN A 73 6.06 -22.60 14.24
CA GLN A 73 5.97 -23.41 15.46
C GLN A 73 4.48 -23.73 15.72
N PRO A 74 4.15 -24.85 16.37
CA PRO A 74 2.75 -25.25 16.63
C PRO A 74 1.95 -24.19 17.43
N GLU A 75 2.62 -23.40 18.26
CA GLU A 75 2.00 -22.40 19.13
C GLU A 75 1.70 -21.07 18.40
N HIS A 76 2.16 -20.92 17.17
CA HIS A 76 1.96 -19.71 16.39
C HIS A 76 0.51 -19.59 15.87
N ASP A 77 -0.19 -18.57 16.36
CA ASP A 77 -1.55 -18.23 15.96
C ASP A 77 -1.55 -17.43 14.64
N TYR A 78 -2.01 -18.07 13.56
CA TYR A 78 -2.08 -17.49 12.22
C TYR A 78 -2.94 -16.21 12.16
N GLU A 79 -4.04 -16.15 12.91
CA GLU A 79 -4.93 -14.99 12.91
C GLU A 79 -4.23 -13.79 13.56
N LYS A 80 -3.58 -14.00 14.71
CA LYS A 80 -2.80 -12.95 15.38
C LYS A 80 -1.63 -12.49 14.52
N LEU A 81 -0.93 -13.41 13.86
CA LEU A 81 0.17 -13.07 12.94
C LEU A 81 -0.34 -12.21 11.78
N ALA A 82 -1.45 -12.60 11.15
CA ALA A 82 -2.02 -11.86 10.02
C ALA A 82 -2.58 -10.49 10.45
N LEU A 83 -3.29 -10.41 11.58
CA LEU A 83 -3.85 -9.17 12.12
C LEU A 83 -2.77 -8.12 12.40
N ARG A 84 -1.62 -8.57 12.91
CA ARG A 84 -0.48 -7.69 13.24
C ARG A 84 0.31 -7.27 12.00
N ALA A 85 0.60 -8.23 11.11
CA ALA A 85 1.39 -7.96 9.92
C ALA A 85 0.64 -7.12 8.87
N LEU A 86 -0.66 -7.36 8.72
CA LEU A 86 -1.49 -6.71 7.70
C LEU A 86 -2.45 -5.67 8.28
N ASN A 87 -2.16 -5.16 9.49
CA ASN A 87 -2.91 -4.04 10.04
C ASN A 87 -2.83 -2.85 9.07
N THR A 88 -3.98 -2.31 8.65
CA THR A 88 -4.00 -1.22 7.67
C THR A 88 -3.18 0.00 8.12
N TYR A 89 -3.11 0.31 9.42
CA TYR A 89 -2.29 1.42 9.90
C TYR A 89 -0.80 1.12 9.74
N THR A 90 -0.36 -0.09 10.11
CA THR A 90 1.02 -0.55 9.88
C THR A 90 1.38 -0.52 8.40
N LEU A 91 0.47 -0.92 7.50
CA LEU A 91 0.68 -0.79 6.05
C LEU A 91 0.84 0.68 5.63
N GLY A 92 -0.01 1.57 6.15
CA GLY A 92 0.04 2.98 5.81
C GLY A 92 1.25 3.73 6.37
N GLU A 93 1.74 3.30 7.53
CA GLU A 93 2.89 3.88 8.22
C GLU A 93 4.21 3.36 7.65
N HIS A 94 4.32 2.06 7.36
CA HIS A 94 5.59 1.45 6.97
C HIS A 94 5.72 1.12 5.49
N ILE A 95 4.63 0.92 4.74
CA ILE A 95 4.72 0.57 3.31
C ILE A 95 4.51 1.80 2.43
N ALA A 96 3.47 2.60 2.71
CA ALA A 96 3.13 3.73 1.85
C ALA A 96 4.25 4.77 1.67
N PRO A 97 5.09 5.09 2.67
CA PRO A 97 6.23 6.00 2.48
C PRO A 97 7.30 5.43 1.54
N ASN A 98 7.54 4.12 1.59
CA ASN A 98 8.50 3.45 0.69
C ASN A 98 8.04 3.51 -0.77
N TRP A 99 6.72 3.53 -1.00
CA TRP A 99 6.13 3.71 -2.32
C TRP A 99 5.80 5.19 -2.63
N ARG A 100 6.17 6.12 -1.74
CA ARG A 100 5.94 7.57 -1.87
C ARG A 100 4.48 7.96 -2.16
N LEU A 101 3.52 7.18 -1.67
CA LEU A 101 2.10 7.36 -2.00
C LEU A 101 1.50 8.65 -1.44
N GLY A 102 2.02 9.15 -0.31
CA GLY A 102 1.45 10.32 0.37
C GLY A 102 1.44 11.61 -0.47
N LYS A 103 2.21 11.66 -1.57
CA LYS A 103 2.26 12.80 -2.50
C LYS A 103 1.23 12.73 -3.62
N VAL A 104 0.66 11.56 -3.90
CA VAL A 104 -0.16 11.33 -5.10
C VAL A 104 -1.58 10.87 -4.79
N ILE A 105 -1.84 10.36 -3.59
CA ILE A 105 -3.17 9.91 -3.20
C ILE A 105 -4.13 11.09 -3.23
N LYS A 106 -5.27 10.90 -3.89
CA LYS A 106 -6.42 11.80 -3.83
C LYS A 106 -7.28 11.43 -2.62
N TRP A 107 -7.32 12.29 -1.61
CA TRP A 107 -8.10 12.06 -0.38
C TRP A 107 -8.45 13.37 0.33
N LYS A 108 -9.42 13.32 1.25
CA LYS A 108 -9.79 14.44 2.11
C LYS A 108 -9.48 14.11 3.58
N PRO A 109 -8.73 14.95 4.31
CA PRO A 109 -8.44 14.79 5.73
C PRO A 109 -9.70 14.89 6.61
N MET A 110 -9.77 14.05 7.65
CA MET A 110 -10.83 14.09 8.66
C MET A 110 -10.39 14.90 9.88
N ASN A 111 -11.34 15.45 10.64
CA ASN A 111 -11.09 16.08 11.96
C ASN A 111 -10.16 17.31 11.98
N VAL A 112 -9.95 17.98 10.84
CA VAL A 112 -9.12 19.19 10.74
C VAL A 112 -9.92 20.50 10.63
N GLY A 113 -11.22 20.46 10.98
CA GLY A 113 -12.12 21.61 10.89
C GLY A 113 -12.12 22.29 9.52
N ASN A 114 -12.01 23.62 9.50
CA ASN A 114 -12.02 24.43 8.27
C ASN A 114 -10.80 24.22 7.34
N LEU A 115 -9.81 23.44 7.77
CA LEU A 115 -8.61 23.11 6.97
C LEU A 115 -8.79 21.83 6.13
N SER A 116 -9.99 21.23 6.13
CA SER A 116 -10.28 20.02 5.36
C SER A 116 -10.44 20.33 3.86
N ARG A 117 -9.30 20.56 3.19
CA ARG A 117 -9.21 20.65 1.73
C ARG A 117 -8.88 19.28 1.14
N PRO A 118 -9.47 18.90 -0.01
CA PRO A 118 -9.04 17.73 -0.75
C PRO A 118 -7.55 17.85 -1.13
N LEU A 119 -6.81 16.76 -0.90
CA LEU A 119 -5.40 16.60 -1.26
C LEU A 119 -5.30 15.68 -2.47
N GLY A 120 -4.21 15.83 -3.23
CA GLY A 120 -3.92 15.09 -4.45
C GLY A 120 -2.60 15.54 -5.08
N PRO A 121 -2.26 15.06 -6.29
CA PRO A 121 -0.98 15.34 -6.96
C PRO A 121 -0.66 16.82 -7.15
N ASP A 122 -1.69 17.67 -7.31
CA ASP A 122 -1.57 19.10 -7.56
C ASP A 122 -1.88 19.97 -6.33
N ALA A 123 -2.13 19.35 -5.16
CA ALA A 123 -2.51 20.07 -3.95
C ALA A 123 -1.36 20.05 -2.94
N ASP A 124 -0.90 21.24 -2.52
CA ASP A 124 0.08 21.36 -1.46
C ASP A 124 -0.49 20.81 -0.15
N VAL A 125 0.26 19.91 0.49
CA VAL A 125 -0.06 19.43 1.83
C VAL A 125 0.14 20.60 2.79
N PRO A 126 -0.90 21.04 3.54
CA PRO A 126 -0.77 22.14 4.47
C PRO A 126 0.39 21.89 5.45
N ALA A 127 1.22 22.91 5.72
CA ALA A 127 2.36 22.81 6.64
C ALA A 127 2.03 22.17 8.01
N PRO A 128 0.85 22.37 8.63
CA PRO A 128 0.47 21.68 9.86
C PRO A 128 0.32 20.15 9.70
N LEU A 129 -0.12 19.69 8.52
CA LEU A 129 -0.18 18.25 8.20
C LEU A 129 1.21 17.70 7.86
N ALA A 130 2.03 18.48 7.17
CA ALA A 130 3.38 18.08 6.78
C ALA A 130 4.30 17.88 8.01
N ASN A 131 4.07 18.65 9.07
CA ASN A 131 4.85 18.62 10.32
C ASN A 131 4.14 17.84 11.45
N ALA A 132 3.02 17.19 11.17
CA ALA A 132 2.26 16.44 12.17
C ALA A 132 3.06 15.21 12.65
N THR A 133 3.11 15.01 13.96
CA THR A 133 3.74 13.85 14.61
C THR A 133 2.73 12.70 14.78
N GLY A 134 3.21 11.48 15.05
CA GLY A 134 2.48 10.21 14.89
C GLY A 134 1.00 10.20 15.30
N ASP A 135 0.65 10.69 16.50
CA ASP A 135 -0.74 10.68 16.98
C ASP A 135 -1.65 11.66 16.22
N ALA A 136 -1.12 12.80 15.80
CA ALA A 136 -1.84 13.76 14.95
C ALA A 136 -2.05 13.19 13.53
N VAL A 137 -1.06 12.45 13.00
CA VAL A 137 -1.20 11.79 11.68
C VAL A 137 -2.25 10.67 11.71
N ARG A 138 -2.29 9.92 12.82
CA ARG A 138 -3.32 8.88 13.07
C ARG A 138 -4.72 9.49 13.22
N SER A 139 -4.86 10.58 13.97
CA SER A 139 -6.16 11.23 14.22
C SER A 139 -6.81 11.87 12.99
N ILE A 140 -5.99 12.28 12.02
CA ILE A 140 -6.43 12.85 10.73
C ILE A 140 -6.82 11.75 9.71
N GLY A 141 -6.53 10.47 10.04
CA GLY A 141 -6.86 9.30 9.23
C GLY A 141 -5.86 8.98 8.12
N MET A 142 -4.71 9.67 8.09
CA MET A 142 -3.73 9.56 7.00
C MET A 142 -3.20 8.13 6.83
N TYR A 143 -2.72 7.49 7.92
CA TYR A 143 -2.22 6.12 7.84
C TYR A 143 -3.30 5.11 7.42
N LYS A 144 -4.57 5.34 7.80
CA LYS A 144 -5.66 4.48 7.35
C LYS A 144 -5.88 4.61 5.84
N VAL A 145 -5.88 5.84 5.32
CA VAL A 145 -6.00 6.12 3.87
C VAL A 145 -4.82 5.54 3.09
N HIS A 146 -3.61 5.72 3.60
CA HIS A 146 -2.39 5.19 3.02
C HIS A 146 -2.41 3.65 2.95
N GLY A 147 -2.71 2.99 4.07
CA GLY A 147 -2.79 1.53 4.10
C GLY A 147 -3.89 0.98 3.20
N THR A 148 -5.05 1.63 3.15
CA THR A 148 -6.12 1.27 2.22
C THR A 148 -5.65 1.40 0.76
N THR A 149 -4.79 2.37 0.48
CA THR A 149 -4.21 2.54 -0.86
C THR A 149 -3.13 1.50 -1.15
N VAL A 150 -2.32 1.10 -0.17
CA VAL A 150 -1.38 -0.04 -0.29
C VAL A 150 -2.14 -1.32 -0.66
N GLU A 151 -3.23 -1.61 0.06
CA GLU A 151 -4.12 -2.72 -0.26
C GLU A 151 -4.67 -2.58 -1.70
N ALA A 152 -5.10 -1.38 -2.10
CA ALA A 152 -5.62 -1.14 -3.44
C ALA A 152 -4.58 -1.30 -4.55
N VAL A 153 -3.32 -0.92 -4.33
CA VAL A 153 -2.21 -1.17 -5.27
C VAL A 153 -2.07 -2.68 -5.48
N VAL A 154 -2.03 -3.47 -4.42
CA VAL A 154 -1.88 -4.92 -4.50
C VAL A 154 -3.09 -5.55 -5.22
N GLY A 155 -4.31 -5.11 -4.89
CA GLY A 155 -5.52 -5.57 -5.57
C GLY A 155 -5.57 -5.16 -7.05
N GLY A 156 -5.08 -3.97 -7.39
CA GLY A 156 -4.96 -3.48 -8.76
C GLY A 156 -3.92 -4.26 -9.57
N VAL A 157 -2.77 -4.57 -8.98
CA VAL A 157 -1.73 -5.41 -9.60
C VAL A 157 -2.25 -6.82 -9.83
N PHE A 158 -2.91 -7.41 -8.84
CA PHE A 158 -3.54 -8.72 -8.97
C PHE A 158 -4.59 -8.75 -10.10
N HIS A 159 -5.45 -7.73 -10.15
CA HIS A 159 -6.50 -7.61 -11.17
C HIS A 159 -5.95 -7.44 -12.59
N GLN A 160 -4.90 -6.62 -12.76
CA GLN A 160 -4.41 -6.23 -14.09
C GLN A 160 -3.29 -7.13 -14.62
N PHE A 161 -2.39 -7.58 -13.75
CA PHE A 161 -1.17 -8.30 -14.13
C PHE A 161 -1.14 -9.75 -13.58
N GLY A 162 -2.18 -10.15 -12.84
CA GLY A 162 -2.36 -11.52 -12.37
C GLY A 162 -1.64 -11.84 -11.05
N GLY A 163 -1.93 -13.05 -10.54
CA GLY A 163 -1.47 -13.50 -9.22
C GLY A 163 0.04 -13.66 -9.11
N ALA A 164 0.72 -14.12 -10.16
CA ALA A 164 2.17 -14.33 -10.10
C ALA A 164 2.94 -12.99 -9.89
N VAL A 165 2.51 -11.93 -10.56
CA VAL A 165 3.09 -10.58 -10.41
C VAL A 165 2.78 -10.01 -9.04
N ALA A 166 1.54 -10.14 -8.56
CA ALA A 166 1.15 -9.68 -7.23
C ALA A 166 1.88 -10.43 -6.10
N HIS A 167 2.11 -11.74 -6.26
CA HIS A 167 2.86 -12.55 -5.31
C HIS A 167 4.33 -12.11 -5.23
N ARG A 168 4.96 -11.85 -6.38
CA ARG A 168 6.30 -11.29 -6.44
C ARG A 168 6.37 -9.90 -5.82
N LEU A 169 5.40 -9.03 -6.11
CA LEU A 169 5.28 -7.71 -5.48
C LEU A 169 5.22 -7.84 -3.96
N PHE A 170 4.41 -8.77 -3.43
CA PHE A 170 4.29 -9.02 -2.00
C PHE A 170 5.65 -9.36 -1.36
N HIS A 171 6.36 -10.36 -1.91
CA HIS A 171 7.63 -10.83 -1.33
C HIS A 171 8.78 -9.85 -1.48
N THR A 172 8.80 -9.02 -2.53
CA THR A 172 9.93 -8.14 -2.82
C THR A 172 9.70 -6.69 -2.36
N ARG A 173 8.49 -6.16 -2.49
CA ARG A 173 8.20 -4.73 -2.29
C ARG A 173 7.35 -4.42 -1.06
N LEU A 174 6.80 -5.42 -0.38
CA LEU A 174 5.92 -5.24 0.78
C LEU A 174 6.43 -5.96 2.02
N LEU A 175 6.56 -7.29 1.99
CA LEU A 175 6.91 -8.12 3.15
C LEU A 175 8.25 -7.72 3.80
N PRO A 176 9.33 -7.35 3.06
CA PRO A 176 10.58 -6.93 3.68
C PRO A 176 10.46 -5.67 4.52
N HIS A 177 9.49 -4.80 4.22
CA HIS A 177 9.24 -3.56 4.96
C HIS A 177 8.36 -3.79 6.20
N LEU A 178 7.78 -4.99 6.35
CA LEU A 178 7.11 -5.42 7.57
C LEU A 178 8.07 -6.04 8.59
N CYS A 179 9.34 -6.22 8.24
CA CYS A 179 10.37 -6.72 9.16
C CYS A 179 10.87 -5.60 10.08
N ILE A 180 10.02 -5.14 10.99
CA ILE A 180 10.27 -3.98 11.86
C ILE A 180 10.98 -4.47 13.13
N GLN A 181 12.23 -4.03 13.32
CA GLN A 181 13.06 -4.45 14.46
C GLN A 181 12.52 -3.89 15.77
N GLY A 182 12.44 -4.72 16.81
CA GLY A 182 12.00 -4.33 18.15
C GLY A 182 10.53 -3.91 18.25
N SER A 183 9.72 -4.09 17.20
CA SER A 183 8.31 -3.73 17.20
C SER A 183 7.41 -4.94 17.34
N MET A 184 6.25 -4.70 17.95
CA MET A 184 5.13 -5.63 18.02
C MET A 184 4.19 -5.50 16.80
N GLU A 185 4.41 -4.50 15.95
CA GLU A 185 3.74 -4.30 14.67
C GLU A 185 4.49 -4.97 13.52
N GLY A 186 3.79 -5.30 12.44
CA GLY A 186 4.38 -5.93 11.27
C GLY A 186 4.56 -7.43 11.41
N LEU A 187 5.49 -7.98 10.63
CA LEU A 187 5.78 -9.40 10.59
C LEU A 187 6.44 -9.83 11.91
N HIS A 188 6.04 -10.97 12.45
CA HIS A 188 6.65 -11.49 13.68
C HIS A 188 8.14 -11.81 13.48
N ALA A 189 8.97 -11.46 14.46
CA ALA A 189 10.44 -11.48 14.36
C ALA A 189 11.01 -12.83 13.89
N ALA A 190 10.42 -13.94 14.35
CA ALA A 190 10.82 -15.29 13.94
C ALA A 190 10.82 -15.51 12.40
N TYR A 191 10.00 -14.76 11.66
CA TYR A 191 9.87 -14.90 10.21
C TYR A 191 10.71 -13.90 9.41
N HIS A 192 11.40 -12.94 10.07
CA HIS A 192 12.13 -11.87 9.38
C HIS A 192 13.24 -12.42 8.48
N GLN A 193 14.04 -13.35 9.00
CA GLN A 193 15.14 -13.93 8.24
C GLN A 193 14.62 -14.61 6.96
N HIS A 194 13.62 -15.49 7.09
CA HIS A 194 13.06 -16.19 5.94
C HIS A 194 12.39 -15.23 4.94
N ALA A 195 11.72 -14.17 5.41
CA ALA A 195 11.13 -13.16 4.53
C ALA A 195 12.20 -12.45 3.68
N LEU A 196 13.34 -12.11 4.28
CA LEU A 196 14.46 -11.48 3.57
C LEU A 196 15.13 -12.46 2.60
N GLU A 197 15.32 -13.72 2.99
CA GLU A 197 15.86 -14.75 2.09
C GLU A 197 14.96 -14.97 0.86
N VAL A 198 13.64 -15.05 1.04
CA VAL A 198 12.69 -15.18 -0.07
C VAL A 198 12.71 -13.93 -0.96
N CYS A 199 12.81 -12.73 -0.37
CA CYS A 199 12.97 -11.49 -1.11
C CYS A 199 14.19 -11.54 -2.04
N GLU A 200 15.37 -11.91 -1.51
CA GLU A 200 16.60 -12.02 -2.29
C GLU A 200 16.49 -13.08 -3.39
N LYS A 201 15.95 -14.26 -3.08
CA LYS A 201 15.69 -15.32 -4.07
C LYS A 201 14.74 -14.87 -5.20
N MET A 202 13.86 -13.90 -4.94
CA MET A 202 12.96 -13.34 -5.94
C MET A 202 13.54 -12.13 -6.70
N GLY A 203 14.80 -11.76 -6.46
CA GLY A 203 15.49 -10.65 -7.15
C GLY A 203 15.62 -9.37 -6.31
N GLY A 204 15.34 -9.43 -5.02
CA GLY A 204 15.51 -8.32 -4.09
C GLY A 204 14.43 -7.24 -4.18
N ARG A 205 14.56 -6.20 -3.35
CA ARG A 205 13.56 -5.12 -3.20
C ARG A 205 13.37 -4.22 -4.42
N THR A 206 14.25 -4.31 -5.40
CA THR A 206 14.20 -3.56 -6.65
C THR A 206 14.17 -4.46 -7.88
N GLY A 207 14.10 -5.78 -7.68
CA GLY A 207 14.05 -6.75 -8.77
C GLY A 207 12.83 -6.58 -9.67
N PRO A 208 12.92 -7.02 -10.94
CA PRO A 208 11.84 -6.88 -11.91
C PRO A 208 10.59 -7.66 -11.47
N LEU A 209 9.43 -7.02 -11.59
CA LEU A 209 8.13 -7.62 -11.25
C LEU A 209 7.58 -8.54 -12.34
N LEU A 210 8.09 -8.42 -13.57
CA LEU A 210 7.87 -9.36 -14.66
C LEU A 210 9.05 -10.32 -14.72
N ARG A 211 8.78 -11.60 -14.99
CA ARG A 211 9.79 -12.61 -15.29
C ARG A 211 10.09 -12.63 -16.78
#